data_AF-A0A7X3CTM0-F1
#
_entry.id   AF-A0A7X3CTM0-F1
#
_cell.length_a   1.000
_cell.length_b   1.000
_cell.length_c   1.000
_cell.angle_alpha   90.00
_cell.angle_beta   90.00
_cell.angle_gamma   90.00
#
_symmetry.space_group_name_H-M   'P 1'
#
loop_
_entity.id
_entity.type
_entity.pdbx_description
1 polymer ?
#
loop_
_entity_poly.entity_id
_entity_poly.type
_entity_poly.pdbx_seq_one_letter_code
_entity_poly.pdbx_strand_id
1 'polypeptide(L)'
;MTHSVSTPAVKELRQDLRQLSPSVQRVHVTFTRPNLTIRADTAGLPDPAVLEAMLERVKAFATVEHVNEAARSVKWELEVSYVHFTVNSDGNAETAEAAYFARYFRTSDASDDSPDNIEAYRTWYEMKKP
;
A
#
# COMPACT_ATOMS: atom_id res chain seq x y z
N MET A 1 -4.99 -2.95 16.37
CA MET A 1 -5.43 -1.54 16.33
C MET A 1 -5.04 -0.96 14.99
N THR A 2 -5.94 -0.21 14.35
CA THR A 2 -5.71 0.39 13.03
C THR A 2 -5.54 1.90 13.20
N HIS A 3 -4.50 2.46 12.60
CA HIS A 3 -4.20 3.89 12.65
C HIS A 3 -4.29 4.51 11.25
N SER A 4 -4.86 5.71 11.13
CA SER A 4 -4.74 6.48 9.89
C SER A 4 -3.38 7.15 9.84
N VAL A 5 -2.69 7.07 8.69
CA VAL A 5 -1.38 7.69 8.47
C VAL A 5 -1.57 9.03 7.75
N SER A 6 -0.78 10.04 8.12
CA SER A 6 -0.87 11.40 7.54
C SER A 6 0.50 12.08 7.47
N THR A 7 1.47 11.43 6.83
CA THR A 7 2.78 12.03 6.53
C THR A 7 2.75 12.86 5.24
N PRO A 8 3.74 13.73 4.97
CA PRO A 8 3.86 14.42 3.69
C PRO A 8 3.79 13.49 2.47
N ALA A 9 4.57 12.40 2.46
CA ALA A 9 4.56 11.44 1.36
C ALA A 9 3.18 10.77 1.17
N VAL A 10 2.46 10.49 2.26
CA VAL A 10 1.09 9.95 2.19
C VAL A 10 0.11 10.98 1.62
N LYS A 11 0.28 12.27 1.92
CA LYS A 11 -0.58 13.33 1.35
C LYS A 11 -0.35 13.47 -0.16
N GLU A 12 0.91 13.40 -0.59
CA GLU A 12 1.28 13.42 -2.01
C GLU A 12 0.72 12.21 -2.75
N LEU A 13 0.93 10.98 -2.24
CA LEU A 13 0.34 9.77 -2.82
C LEU A 13 -1.19 9.88 -2.99
N ARG A 14 -1.90 10.40 -1.99
CA ARG A 14 -3.35 10.59 -2.07
C ARG A 14 -3.75 11.57 -3.17
N GLN A 15 -2.95 12.61 -3.40
CA GLN A 15 -3.20 13.59 -4.46
C GLN A 15 -2.91 12.97 -5.83
N ASP A 16 -1.77 12.30 -5.99
CA ASP A 16 -1.38 11.61 -7.22
C ASP A 16 -2.46 10.64 -7.67
N LEU A 17 -2.91 9.74 -6.78
CA LEU A 17 -3.92 8.74 -7.12
C LEU A 17 -5.28 9.36 -7.49
N ARG A 18 -5.67 10.48 -6.86
CA ARG A 18 -6.91 11.20 -7.21
C ARG A 18 -6.81 11.94 -8.55
N GLN A 19 -5.61 12.37 -8.94
CA GLN A 19 -5.39 13.06 -10.20
C GLN A 19 -5.34 12.10 -11.39
N LEU A 20 -5.06 10.81 -11.18
CA LEU A 20 -5.05 9.80 -12.24
C LEU A 20 -6.43 9.59 -12.88
N SER A 21 -7.50 9.65 -12.09
CA SER A 21 -8.85 9.44 -12.60
C SER A 21 -9.91 10.09 -11.71
N PRO A 22 -10.95 10.72 -12.29
CA PRO A 22 -12.09 11.21 -11.54
C PRO A 22 -12.90 10.10 -10.86
N SER A 23 -12.71 8.83 -11.24
CA SER A 23 -13.34 7.70 -10.57
C SER A 23 -12.77 7.48 -9.16
N VAL A 24 -11.55 7.93 -8.85
CA VAL A 24 -10.94 7.75 -7.52
C VAL A 24 -11.55 8.73 -6.52
N GLN A 25 -12.50 8.25 -5.72
CA GLN A 25 -13.25 9.08 -4.77
C GLN A 25 -12.46 9.30 -3.48
N ARG A 26 -11.85 8.24 -2.94
CA ARG A 26 -11.12 8.29 -1.68
C ARG A 26 -9.89 7.42 -1.72
N VAL A 27 -8.86 7.85 -0.98
CA VAL A 27 -7.63 7.10 -0.78
C VAL A 27 -7.35 7.07 0.70
N HIS A 28 -7.38 5.86 1.26
CA HIS A 28 -7.11 5.58 2.65
C HIS A 28 -5.70 5.01 2.76
N VAL A 29 -4.95 5.51 3.75
CA VAL A 29 -3.66 4.92 4.10
C VAL A 29 -3.70 4.64 5.58
N THR A 30 -3.71 3.36 5.92
CA THR A 30 -3.84 2.89 7.30
C THR A 30 -2.70 1.97 7.66
N PHE A 31 -2.35 1.98 8.94
CA PHE A 31 -1.36 1.10 9.51
C PHE A 31 -2.04 0.17 10.51
N THR A 32 -1.94 -1.13 10.26
CA THR A 32 -2.37 -2.21 11.15
C THR A 32 -1.19 -3.15 11.30
N ARG A 33 -0.49 -3.09 12.44
CA ARG A 33 0.75 -3.86 12.65
C ARG A 33 0.63 -5.31 12.17
N PRO A 34 1.59 -5.82 11.37
CA PRO A 34 2.82 -5.16 10.89
C PRO A 34 2.68 -4.53 9.48
N ASN A 35 1.46 -4.21 9.04
CA ASN A 35 1.12 -3.90 7.66
C ASN A 35 0.75 -2.43 7.45
N LEU A 36 1.18 -1.88 6.32
CA LEU A 36 0.66 -0.64 5.76
C LEU A 36 -0.32 -0.99 4.64
N THR A 37 -1.53 -0.42 4.67
CA THR A 37 -2.56 -0.65 3.66
C THR A 37 -2.90 0.67 2.98
N ILE A 38 -2.78 0.68 1.66
CA ILE A 38 -3.24 1.75 0.77
C ILE A 38 -4.49 1.23 0.08
N ARG A 39 -5.62 1.87 0.33
CA ARG A 39 -6.91 1.51 -0.28
C ARG A 39 -7.42 2.68 -1.10
N ALA A 40 -7.74 2.43 -2.37
CA ALA A 40 -8.43 3.38 -3.23
C ALA A 40 -9.89 2.95 -3.41
N ASP A 41 -10.82 3.81 -3.01
CA ASP A 41 -12.24 3.64 -3.29
C ASP A 41 -12.57 4.37 -4.59
N THR A 42 -13.15 3.64 -5.54
CA THR A 42 -13.44 4.13 -6.88
C THR A 42 -14.91 4.04 -7.23
N ALA A 43 -15.39 4.94 -8.10
CA ALA A 43 -16.71 4.88 -8.69
C ALA A 43 -16.71 3.85 -9.83
N GLY A 44 -17.00 2.59 -9.52
CA GLY A 44 -16.84 1.50 -10.48
C GLY A 44 -15.38 1.13 -10.72
N LEU A 45 -15.17 -0.02 -11.37
CA LEU A 45 -13.84 -0.56 -11.59
C LEU A 45 -13.06 0.35 -12.56
N PRO A 46 -11.85 0.82 -12.18
CA PRO A 46 -11.01 1.56 -13.11
C PRO A 46 -10.67 0.70 -14.34
N ASP A 47 -10.44 1.34 -15.48
CA ASP A 47 -9.89 0.63 -16.63
C ASP A 47 -8.47 0.09 -16.31
N PRO A 48 -7.99 -0.93 -17.05
CA PRO A 48 -6.69 -1.55 -16.78
C PRO A 48 -5.51 -0.57 -16.82
N ALA A 49 -5.55 0.45 -17.68
CA ALA A 49 -4.45 1.41 -17.80
C ALA A 49 -4.39 2.35 -16.58
N VAL A 50 -5.54 2.78 -16.07
CA VAL A 50 -5.63 3.54 -14.81
C VAL A 50 -5.18 2.67 -13.64
N LEU A 51 -5.60 1.40 -13.57
CA LEU A 51 -5.18 0.49 -12.51
C LEU A 51 -3.66 0.28 -12.49
N GLU A 52 -3.05 0.09 -13.67
CA GLU A 52 -1.60 -0.02 -13.80
C GLU A 52 -0.90 1.27 -13.36
N ALA A 53 -1.39 2.43 -13.80
CA ALA A 53 -0.85 3.72 -13.37
C ALA A 53 -0.96 3.94 -11.85
N MET A 54 -2.07 3.54 -11.23
CA MET A 54 -2.24 3.60 -9.77
C MET A 54 -1.21 2.72 -9.06
N LEU A 55 -1.00 1.49 -9.55
CA LEU A 55 -0.01 0.58 -8.99
C LEU A 55 1.41 1.15 -9.12
N GLU A 56 1.76 1.77 -10.25
CA GLU A 56 3.09 2.40 -10.43
C GLU A 56 3.31 3.57 -9.46
N ARG A 57 2.29 4.38 -9.17
CA ARG A 57 2.38 5.44 -8.14
C ARG A 57 2.58 4.87 -6.75
N VAL A 58 1.88 3.78 -6.43
CA VAL A 58 2.01 3.10 -5.15
C VAL A 58 3.39 2.43 -5.01
N LYS A 59 3.92 1.83 -6.06
CA LYS A 59 5.30 1.30 -6.12
C LYS A 59 6.33 2.39 -5.86
N ALA A 60 6.19 3.55 -6.51
CA ALA A 60 7.09 4.68 -6.32
C ALA A 60 7.03 5.24 -4.89
N PHE A 61 5.86 5.21 -4.26
CA PHE A 61 5.70 5.59 -2.85
C PHE A 61 6.34 4.58 -1.89
N ALA A 62 6.25 3.27 -2.15
CA ALA A 62 6.61 2.19 -1.24
C ALA A 62 8.13 1.97 -1.07
N THR A 63 8.86 3.05 -0.75
CA THR A 63 10.27 3.00 -0.37
C THR A 63 10.41 2.72 1.12
N VAL A 64 11.57 2.20 1.54
CA VAL A 64 11.88 2.00 2.97
C VAL A 64 11.73 3.30 3.76
N GLU A 65 12.14 4.43 3.18
CA GLU A 65 12.06 5.74 3.83
C GLU A 65 10.61 6.15 4.11
N HIS A 66 9.75 6.18 3.09
CA HIS A 66 8.36 6.60 3.24
C HIS A 66 7.56 5.64 4.12
N VAL A 67 7.81 4.34 4.01
CA VAL A 67 7.13 3.33 4.83
C VAL A 67 7.57 3.42 6.29
N ASN A 68 8.85 3.65 6.56
CA ASN A 68 9.35 3.87 7.93
C ASN A 68 8.88 5.21 8.50
N GLU A 69 8.72 6.25 7.68
CA GLU A 69 8.07 7.49 8.10
C GLU A 69 6.61 7.24 8.52
N ALA A 70 5.85 6.48 7.72
CA ALA A 70 4.48 6.10 8.05
C ALA A 70 4.40 5.33 9.37
N ALA A 71 5.26 4.33 9.58
CA ALA A 71 5.37 3.58 10.84
C ALA A 71 5.68 4.47 12.05
N ARG A 72 6.70 5.32 11.94
CA ARG A 72 7.10 6.24 13.03
C ARG A 72 6.00 7.23 13.39
N SER A 73 5.20 7.68 12.42
CA SER A 73 4.07 8.58 12.66
C SER A 73 3.01 8.00 13.60
N VAL A 74 2.95 6.67 13.73
CA VAL A 74 2.04 5.94 14.61
C VAL A 74 2.77 5.22 15.76
N LYS A 75 3.98 5.70 16.10
CA LYS A 75 4.84 5.18 17.18
C LYS A 75 5.15 3.68 17.01
N TRP A 76 5.36 3.24 15.77
CA TRP A 76 5.92 1.93 15.45
C TRP A 76 7.39 2.11 15.08
N GLU A 77 8.26 1.33 15.73
CA GLU A 77 9.72 1.48 15.63
C GLU A 77 10.40 0.32 14.89
N LEU A 78 9.62 -0.69 14.46
CA LEU A 78 10.11 -1.81 13.66
C LEU A 78 9.74 -1.60 12.19
N GLU A 79 10.32 -2.43 11.32
CA GLU A 79 10.00 -2.49 9.91
C GLU A 79 8.54 -2.89 9.70
N VAL A 80 7.94 -2.35 8.64
CA VAL A 80 6.62 -2.77 8.16
C VAL A 80 6.82 -4.02 7.33
N SER A 81 6.20 -5.14 7.70
CA SER A 81 6.40 -6.40 6.98
C SER A 81 5.82 -6.34 5.58
N TYR A 82 4.64 -5.75 5.41
CA TYR A 82 3.92 -5.71 4.14
C TYR A 82 3.34 -4.33 3.82
N VAL A 83 3.42 -3.96 2.54
CA VAL A 83 2.63 -2.88 1.96
C VAL A 83 1.58 -3.52 1.08
N HIS A 84 0.31 -3.26 1.37
CA HIS A 84 -0.82 -3.71 0.56
C HIS A 84 -1.41 -2.54 -0.23
N PHE A 85 -1.81 -2.83 -1.47
CA PHE A 85 -2.60 -1.93 -2.28
C PHE A 85 -3.90 -2.61 -2.70
N THR A 86 -5.04 -2.02 -2.39
CA THR A 86 -6.35 -2.53 -2.82
C THR A 86 -7.16 -1.45 -3.51
N VAL A 87 -7.94 -1.87 -4.52
CA VAL A 87 -8.92 -1.04 -5.22
C VAL A 87 -10.30 -1.64 -5.00
N ASN A 88 -11.23 -0.80 -4.56
CA ASN A 88 -12.58 -1.19 -4.18
C ASN A 88 -13.59 -0.29 -4.91
N SER A 89 -14.50 -0.87 -5.67
CA SER A 89 -15.39 -0.14 -6.58
C SER A 89 -16.85 -0.11 -6.16
N ASP A 90 -17.23 -0.98 -5.23
CA ASP A 90 -18.56 -1.07 -4.62
C ASP A 90 -18.64 -0.39 -3.24
N GLY A 91 -17.54 0.26 -2.81
CA GLY A 91 -17.41 0.89 -1.50
C GLY A 91 -17.29 -0.10 -0.32
N ASN A 92 -17.34 -1.41 -0.58
CA ASN A 92 -17.17 -2.44 0.43
C ASN A 92 -15.68 -2.81 0.56
N ALA A 93 -15.19 -2.85 1.81
CA ALA A 93 -13.80 -3.19 2.12
C ALA A 93 -13.42 -4.63 1.75
N GLU A 94 -14.40 -5.54 1.81
CA GLU A 94 -14.21 -6.98 1.74
C GLU A 94 -14.18 -7.54 0.31
N THR A 95 -14.50 -6.70 -0.67
CA THR A 95 -14.72 -7.07 -2.08
C THR A 95 -13.73 -6.38 -3.02
N ALA A 96 -12.50 -6.13 -2.55
CA ALA A 96 -11.45 -5.54 -3.38
C ALA A 96 -11.39 -6.20 -4.76
N GLU A 97 -11.55 -5.42 -5.83
CA GLU A 97 -11.52 -5.97 -7.17
C GLU A 97 -10.11 -6.23 -7.66
N ALA A 98 -9.15 -5.45 -7.19
CA ALA A 98 -7.72 -5.65 -7.38
C ALA A 98 -7.00 -5.54 -6.04
N ALA A 99 -6.04 -6.43 -5.81
CA ALA A 99 -5.25 -6.46 -4.58
C ALA A 99 -3.82 -6.87 -4.90
N TYR A 100 -2.87 -6.11 -4.38
CA TYR A 100 -1.44 -6.34 -4.55
C TYR A 100 -0.74 -6.21 -3.20
N PHE A 101 0.43 -6.82 -3.08
CA PHE A 101 1.30 -6.61 -1.94
C PHE A 101 2.78 -6.65 -2.31
N ALA A 102 3.57 -5.98 -1.49
CA ALA A 102 5.02 -6.08 -1.45
C ALA A 102 5.48 -6.34 -0.02
N ARG A 103 6.66 -6.93 0.13
CA ARG A 103 7.19 -7.35 1.44
C ARG A 103 8.55 -6.74 1.72
N TYR A 104 8.85 -6.52 3.00
CA TYR A 104 10.18 -6.10 3.43
C TYR A 104 11.14 -7.29 3.50
N PHE A 105 10.74 -8.34 4.21
CA PHE A 105 11.48 -9.60 4.31
C PHE A 105 10.93 -10.65 3.33
N ARG A 106 11.81 -11.48 2.76
CA ARG A 106 11.44 -12.57 1.84
C ARG A 106 10.84 -13.75 2.59
N THR A 107 11.32 -14.03 3.79
CA THR A 107 10.85 -15.10 4.66
C THR A 107 9.98 -14.53 5.79
N SER A 108 9.35 -15.43 6.55
CA SER A 108 8.64 -15.07 7.78
C SER A 108 9.59 -14.73 8.95
N ASP A 109 10.89 -14.99 8.80
CA ASP A 109 11.88 -14.65 9.82
C ASP A 109 12.29 -13.19 9.67
N ALA A 110 11.66 -12.32 10.47
CA ALA A 110 11.96 -10.89 10.53
C ALA A 110 13.19 -10.58 11.40
N SER A 111 13.83 -11.58 12.01
CA SER A 111 15.10 -11.43 12.72
C SER A 111 16.32 -11.68 11.84
N ASP A 112 16.12 -12.30 10.67
CA ASP A 112 17.14 -12.45 9.64
C ASP A 112 17.26 -11.16 8.81
N ASP A 113 18.22 -10.30 9.17
CA ASP A 113 18.56 -9.06 8.48
C ASP A 113 19.61 -9.25 7.38
N SER A 114 19.85 -10.50 6.95
CA SER A 114 20.77 -10.76 5.86
C SER A 114 20.32 -10.08 4.56
N PRO A 115 21.26 -9.60 3.73
CA PRO A 115 20.93 -9.00 2.43
C PRO A 115 20.08 -9.91 1.54
N ASP A 116 20.20 -11.24 1.71
CA ASP A 116 19.45 -12.24 0.95
C ASP A 116 17.97 -12.33 1.36
N ASN A 117 17.64 -11.99 2.61
CA ASN A 117 16.27 -11.96 3.12
C ASN A 117 15.58 -10.59 2.93
N ILE A 118 16.32 -9.52 2.63
CA ILE A 118 15.75 -8.17 2.45
C ILE A 118 15.30 -7.95 1.01
N GLU A 119 14.00 -7.76 0.82
CA GLU A 119 13.38 -7.39 -0.45
C GLU A 119 13.05 -5.89 -0.54
N ALA A 120 12.80 -5.24 0.61
CA ALA A 120 12.58 -3.80 0.71
C ALA A 120 11.49 -3.28 -0.26
N TYR A 121 10.39 -4.01 -0.37
CA TYR A 121 9.21 -3.70 -1.19
C TYR A 121 9.45 -3.60 -2.71
N ARG A 122 10.57 -4.14 -3.20
CA ARG A 122 10.95 -4.03 -4.62
C ARG A 122 10.12 -4.91 -5.55
N THR A 123 9.59 -6.03 -5.06
CA THR A 123 8.72 -6.92 -5.85
C THR A 123 7.29 -6.80 -5.38
N TRP A 124 6.38 -6.74 -6.35
CA TRP A 124 4.93 -6.67 -6.11
C TRP A 124 4.26 -7.92 -6.64
N TYR A 125 3.36 -8.47 -5.84
CA TYR A 125 2.64 -9.69 -6.10
C TYR A 125 1.15 -9.39 -6.16
N GLU A 126 0.47 -9.94 -7.14
CA GLU A 126 -1.00 -9.90 -7.21
C GLU A 126 -1.58 -10.91 -6.21
N MET A 127 -2.55 -10.49 -5.40
CA MET A 127 -3.31 -11.37 -4.53
C MET A 127 -4.43 -12.00 -5.36
N LYS A 128 -4.35 -13.30 -5.60
CA LYS A 128 -5.47 -14.04 -6.19
C LYS A 128 -6.64 -13.98 -5.22
N LYS A 129 -7.83 -13.64 -5.72
CA LYS A 129 -9.07 -13.81 -4.95
C LYS A 129 -9.20 -15.30 -4.59
N PRO A 130 -9.60 -15.64 -3.34
CA PRO A 130 -9.89 -17.00 -2.96
C PRO A 130 -11.01 -17.62 -3.81
#